data_AF-J3MYB1-F1
#
_entry.id   AF-J3MYB1-F1
#
_cell.length_a   1.000
_cell.length_b   1.000
_cell.length_c   1.000
_cell.angle_alpha   90.00
_cell.angle_beta   90.00
_cell.angle_gamma   90.00
#
_symmetry.space_group_name_H-M   'P 1'
#
loop_
_entity.id
_entity.type
_entity.pdbx_description
1 polymer ?
#
loop_
_entity_poly.entity_id
_entity_poly.type
_entity_poly.pdbx_seq_one_letter_code
_entity_poly.pdbx_strand_id
1 'polypeptide(L)'
;MGFFLTLGAAALYGLILPLVELAYKHAAGGGRAVTYALVVEMQLVMGFFATAFCTVGMIVDKDFQAIPREAKQYELGETRYYTVLVFNAILWQFFFVGAIGVIFYVHTLLAGIIIAVFIPITEVLSVVFLHEKFSSEKGVALVLSLWGLASYSYGEYTDAKANKRAASQAEASLVLV
;
A
#
# COMPACT_ATOMS: atom_id res chain seq x y z
N MET A 1 9.32 -18.28 14.14
CA MET A 1 8.16 -18.30 13.22
C MET A 1 7.98 -16.99 12.46
N GLY A 2 8.09 -15.82 13.12
CA GLY A 2 7.93 -14.51 12.46
C GLY A 2 8.69 -14.35 11.14
N PHE A 3 10.00 -14.65 11.10
CA PHE A 3 10.82 -14.52 9.89
C PHE A 3 10.28 -15.27 8.66
N PHE A 4 9.86 -16.53 8.82
CA PHE A 4 9.27 -17.32 7.73
C PHE A 4 7.88 -16.79 7.33
N LEU A 5 7.10 -16.30 8.29
CA LEU A 5 5.83 -15.63 8.02
C LEU A 5 6.05 -14.34 7.22
N THR A 6 7.07 -13.54 7.56
CA THR A 6 7.42 -12.31 6.85
C THR A 6 7.91 -12.59 5.43
N LEU A 7 8.71 -13.64 5.25
CA LEU A 7 9.12 -14.13 3.92
C LEU A 7 7.93 -14.61 3.09
N GLY A 8 7.02 -15.37 3.69
CA GLY A 8 5.78 -15.81 3.05
C GLY A 8 4.90 -14.63 2.63
N ALA A 9 4.72 -13.64 3.51
CA ALA A 9 3.97 -12.43 3.23
C ALA A 9 4.60 -11.60 2.10
N ALA A 10 5.92 -11.43 2.11
CA ALA A 10 6.64 -10.73 1.05
C ALA A 10 6.51 -11.44 -0.31
N ALA A 11 6.62 -12.77 -0.33
CA ALA A 11 6.41 -13.56 -1.55
C ALA A 11 4.97 -13.45 -2.07
N LEU A 12 3.98 -13.50 -1.17
CA LEU A 12 2.57 -13.34 -1.53
C LEU A 12 2.29 -11.95 -2.10
N TYR A 13 2.82 -10.90 -1.46
CA TYR A 13 2.68 -9.52 -1.92
C TYR A 13 3.37 -9.29 -3.27
N GLY A 14 4.56 -9.87 -3.44
CA GLY A 14 5.29 -9.87 -4.71
C GLY A 14 4.58 -10.62 -5.85
N LEU A 15 3.70 -11.58 -5.52
CA LEU A 15 2.87 -12.31 -6.49
C LEU A 15 1.53 -11.63 -6.76
N ILE A 16 0.94 -10.99 -5.76
CA ILE A 16 -0.33 -10.24 -5.89
C ILE A 16 -0.16 -9.08 -6.87
N LEU A 17 0.96 -8.37 -6.84
CA LEU A 17 1.24 -7.25 -7.76
C LEU A 17 1.12 -7.64 -9.26
N PRO A 18 1.81 -8.68 -9.77
CA PRO A 18 1.67 -9.11 -11.15
C PRO A 18 0.29 -9.72 -11.46
N LEU A 19 -0.38 -10.36 -10.48
CA LEU A 19 -1.76 -10.85 -10.67
C LEU A 19 -2.75 -9.70 -10.85
N VAL A 20 -2.61 -8.63 -10.07
CA VAL A 20 -3.41 -7.41 -10.18
C VAL A 20 -3.12 -6.71 -11.51
N GLU A 21 -1.85 -6.60 -11.91
CA GLU A 21 -1.47 -6.04 -13.21
C GLU A 21 -2.05 -6.85 -14.38
N LEU A 22 -2.03 -8.19 -14.28
CA LEU A 22 -2.63 -9.07 -15.28
C LEU A 22 -4.16 -8.91 -15.32
N ALA A 23 -4.81 -8.79 -14.17
CA ALA A 23 -6.25 -8.53 -14.08
C ALA A 23 -6.61 -7.17 -14.69
N TYR A 24 -5.81 -6.13 -14.45
CA TYR A 24 -5.96 -4.82 -15.08
C TYR A 24 -5.77 -4.89 -16.60
N LYS A 25 -4.74 -5.61 -17.10
CA LYS A 25 -4.53 -5.81 -18.54
C LYS A 25 -5.68 -6.58 -19.19
N HIS A 26 -6.21 -7.59 -18.50
CA HIS A 26 -7.35 -8.36 -18.98
C HIS A 26 -8.65 -7.54 -18.99
N ALA A 27 -8.87 -6.70 -17.98
CA ALA A 27 -9.99 -5.76 -17.92
C ALA A 27 -9.86 -4.63 -18.97
N ALA A 28 -8.64 -4.17 -19.25
CA ALA A 28 -8.35 -3.18 -20.29
C ALA A 28 -8.44 -3.75 -21.72
N GLY A 29 -8.21 -5.04 -21.91
CA GLY A 29 -8.46 -5.76 -23.16
C GLY A 29 -9.93 -5.75 -23.61
N GLY A 30 -10.85 -5.38 -22.71
CA GLY A 30 -12.26 -5.10 -23.01
C GLY A 30 -12.57 -3.65 -23.41
N GLY A 31 -11.58 -2.79 -23.63
CA GLY A 31 -11.76 -1.42 -24.15
C GLY A 31 -12.28 -0.38 -23.15
N ARG A 32 -12.25 -0.65 -21.84
CA ARG A 32 -12.62 0.35 -20.81
C ARG A 32 -11.38 1.14 -20.39
N ALA A 33 -11.41 2.45 -20.63
CA ALA A 33 -10.44 3.38 -20.06
C ALA A 33 -10.36 3.17 -18.53
N VAL A 34 -9.14 3.15 -17.99
CA VAL A 34 -8.88 3.06 -16.54
C VAL A 34 -9.50 4.29 -15.87
N THR A 35 -10.75 4.16 -15.47
CA THR A 35 -11.58 5.24 -14.92
C THR A 35 -11.61 5.10 -13.40
N TYR A 36 -11.70 6.20 -12.65
CA TYR A 36 -11.81 6.22 -11.17
C TYR A 36 -12.78 5.18 -10.61
N ALA A 37 -13.95 5.09 -11.24
CA ALA A 37 -14.99 4.17 -10.85
C ALA A 37 -14.50 2.71 -10.86
N LEU A 38 -13.70 2.32 -11.85
CA LEU A 38 -13.17 0.96 -11.97
C LEU A 38 -12.14 0.65 -10.87
N VAL A 39 -11.27 1.60 -10.53
CA VAL A 39 -10.26 1.42 -9.47
C VAL A 39 -10.93 1.33 -8.10
N VAL A 40 -11.92 2.19 -7.84
CA VAL A 40 -12.72 2.16 -6.61
C VAL A 40 -13.55 0.87 -6.51
N GLU A 41 -14.15 0.43 -7.61
CA GLU A 41 -14.92 -0.81 -7.68
C GLU A 41 -14.04 -2.04 -7.44
N MET A 42 -12.86 -2.11 -8.09
CA MET A 42 -11.88 -3.16 -7.82
C MET A 42 -11.35 -3.12 -6.39
N GLN A 43 -11.11 -1.95 -5.81
CA GLN A 43 -10.68 -1.82 -4.41
C GLN A 43 -11.78 -2.26 -3.43
N LEU A 44 -13.04 -1.91 -3.70
CA LEU A 44 -14.17 -2.37 -2.87
C LEU A 44 -14.33 -3.88 -2.95
N VAL A 45 -14.21 -4.46 -4.13
CA VAL A 45 -14.30 -5.90 -4.34
C VAL A 45 -13.12 -6.61 -3.64
N MET A 46 -11.89 -6.15 -3.85
CA MET A 46 -10.71 -6.68 -3.14
C MET A 46 -10.84 -6.54 -1.63
N GLY A 47 -11.29 -5.38 -1.14
CA GLY A 47 -11.53 -5.13 0.27
C GLY A 47 -12.57 -6.08 0.85
N PHE A 48 -13.68 -6.31 0.15
CA PHE A 48 -14.73 -7.25 0.56
C PHE A 48 -14.19 -8.68 0.67
N PHE A 49 -13.51 -9.17 -0.37
CA PHE A 49 -12.93 -10.52 -0.35
C PHE A 49 -11.83 -10.65 0.70
N ALA A 50 -10.99 -9.63 0.88
CA ALA A 50 -9.97 -9.61 1.91
C ALA A 50 -10.60 -9.64 3.32
N THR A 51 -11.63 -8.83 3.58
CA THR A 51 -12.35 -8.87 4.86
C THR A 51 -13.01 -10.22 5.09
N ALA A 52 -13.64 -10.82 4.08
CA ALA A 52 -14.21 -12.16 4.20
C ALA A 52 -13.13 -13.21 4.51
N PHE A 53 -12.00 -13.18 3.79
CA PHE A 53 -10.88 -14.08 4.02
C PHE A 53 -10.28 -13.90 5.43
N CYS A 54 -10.02 -12.66 5.85
CA CYS A 54 -9.55 -12.36 7.20
C CYS A 54 -10.54 -12.79 8.27
N THR A 55 -11.85 -12.63 8.03
CA THR A 55 -12.89 -13.06 8.97
C THR A 55 -12.89 -14.57 9.13
N VAL A 56 -12.78 -15.31 8.03
CA VAL A 56 -12.65 -16.77 8.06
C VAL A 56 -11.36 -17.18 8.79
N GLY A 57 -10.23 -16.52 8.51
CA GLY A 57 -8.96 -16.75 9.21
C GLY A 57 -9.10 -16.55 10.73
N MET A 58 -9.66 -15.41 11.15
CA MET A 58 -9.91 -15.11 12.57
C MET A 58 -10.89 -16.09 13.23
N ILE A 59 -11.86 -16.64 12.49
CA ILE A 59 -12.76 -17.69 13.01
C ILE A 59 -11.99 -18.99 13.24
N VAL A 60 -11.16 -19.40 12.28
CA VAL A 60 -10.37 -20.64 12.34
C VAL A 60 -9.33 -20.58 13.46
N ASP A 61 -8.64 -19.45 13.60
CA ASP A 61 -7.62 -19.22 14.64
C ASP A 61 -8.22 -18.87 16.02
N LYS A 62 -9.55 -18.68 16.09
CA LYS A 62 -10.31 -18.32 17.31
C LYS A 62 -9.91 -16.95 17.88
N ASP A 63 -9.43 -16.04 17.05
CA ASP A 63 -9.04 -14.69 17.45
C ASP A 63 -10.21 -13.91 18.06
N PHE A 64 -11.45 -14.16 17.60
CA PHE A 64 -12.65 -13.57 18.21
C PHE A 64 -12.83 -13.90 19.69
N GLN A 65 -12.31 -15.05 20.15
CA GLN A 65 -12.31 -15.42 21.57
C GLN A 65 -11.10 -14.83 22.32
N ALA A 66 -10.02 -14.51 21.62
CA ALA A 66 -8.82 -13.90 22.17
C ALA A 66 -8.97 -12.38 22.38
N ILE A 67 -9.65 -11.66 21.49
CA ILE A 67 -9.88 -10.20 21.54
C ILE A 67 -10.36 -9.71 22.93
N PRO A 68 -11.43 -10.27 23.55
CA PRO A 68 -11.88 -9.80 24.86
C PRO A 68 -10.89 -10.15 25.99
N ARG A 69 -10.05 -11.17 25.83
CA ARG A 69 -8.98 -11.50 26.78
C ARG A 69 -7.84 -10.48 26.67
N GLU A 70 -7.45 -10.14 25.45
CA GLU A 70 -6.43 -9.12 25.17
C GLU A 70 -6.87 -7.73 25.63
N ALA A 71 -8.12 -7.37 25.38
CA ALA A 71 -8.67 -6.09 25.80
C ALA A 71 -8.67 -5.93 27.33
N LYS A 72 -8.85 -7.03 28.09
CA LYS A 72 -8.74 -7.04 29.56
C LYS A 72 -7.31 -6.99 30.08
N GLN A 73 -6.36 -7.55 29.33
CA GLN A 73 -4.93 -7.48 29.65
C GLN A 73 -4.26 -6.19 29.16
N TYR A 74 -4.98 -5.36 28.40
CA TYR A 74 -4.46 -4.10 27.91
C TYR A 74 -4.24 -3.11 29.06
N GLU A 75 -2.99 -2.75 29.32
CA GLU A 75 -2.57 -1.93 30.47
C GLU A 75 -3.26 -0.55 30.54
N LEU A 76 -3.71 -0.04 29.38
CA LEU A 76 -4.37 1.26 29.23
C LEU A 76 -5.91 1.18 29.33
N GLY A 77 -6.47 -0.01 29.55
CA GLY A 77 -7.89 -0.29 29.74
C GLY A 77 -8.64 -0.74 28.48
N GLU A 78 -9.68 -1.55 28.69
CA GLU A 78 -10.52 -2.19 27.66
C GLU A 78 -11.15 -1.17 26.69
N THR A 79 -11.68 -0.07 27.21
CA THR A 79 -12.29 1.00 26.37
C THR A 79 -11.27 1.65 25.44
N ARG A 80 -10.02 1.83 25.89
CA ARG A 80 -8.97 2.42 25.05
C ARG A 80 -8.48 1.44 23.99
N TYR A 81 -8.42 0.15 24.30
CA TYR A 81 -8.10 -0.89 23.31
C TYR A 81 -9.07 -0.84 22.12
N TYR A 82 -10.39 -0.89 22.38
CA TYR A 82 -11.38 -0.81 21.30
C TYR A 82 -11.36 0.54 20.59
N THR A 83 -11.14 1.64 21.32
CA THR A 83 -11.04 2.97 20.71
C THR A 83 -9.86 3.04 19.74
N VAL A 84 -8.69 2.52 20.10
CA VAL A 84 -7.50 2.47 19.24
C VAL A 84 -7.75 1.59 18.02
N LEU A 85 -8.39 0.41 18.20
CA LEU A 85 -8.72 -0.47 17.07
C LEU A 85 -9.67 0.20 16.07
N VAL A 86 -10.73 0.86 16.55
CA VAL A 86 -11.68 1.57 15.70
C VAL A 86 -11.02 2.75 14.99
N PHE A 87 -10.25 3.57 15.71
CA PHE A 87 -9.51 4.68 15.10
C PHE A 87 -8.50 4.20 14.07
N ASN A 88 -7.79 3.10 14.34
CA ASN A 88 -6.86 2.49 13.40
C ASN A 88 -7.58 2.01 12.13
N ALA A 89 -8.73 1.34 12.25
CA ALA A 89 -9.52 0.91 11.11
C ALA A 89 -10.01 2.10 10.26
N ILE A 90 -10.47 3.18 10.91
CA ILE A 90 -10.89 4.41 10.23
C ILE A 90 -9.72 5.05 9.48
N LEU A 91 -8.56 5.21 10.13
CA LEU A 91 -7.36 5.78 9.51
C LEU A 91 -6.90 4.99 8.29
N TRP A 92 -6.90 3.65 8.40
CA TRP A 92 -6.60 2.76 7.28
C TRP A 92 -7.56 2.95 6.11
N GLN A 93 -8.85 3.12 6.39
CA GLN A 93 -9.85 3.33 5.34
C GLN A 93 -9.66 4.69 4.65
N PHE A 94 -9.40 5.76 5.41
CA PHE A 94 -9.08 7.08 4.86
C PHE A 94 -7.80 7.05 4.02
N PHE A 95 -6.78 6.30 4.44
CA PHE A 95 -5.55 6.14 3.68
C PHE A 95 -5.81 5.48 2.32
N PHE A 96 -6.56 4.38 2.28
CA PHE A 96 -6.91 3.71 1.02
C PHE A 96 -7.71 4.61 0.09
N VAL A 97 -8.74 5.31 0.61
CA VAL A 97 -9.54 6.24 -0.18
C VAL A 97 -8.70 7.42 -0.68
N GLY A 98 -7.81 7.95 0.17
CA GLY A 98 -6.87 9.02 -0.19
C GLY A 98 -5.89 8.60 -1.28
N ALA A 99 -5.32 7.39 -1.19
CA ALA A 99 -4.44 6.82 -2.22
C ALA A 99 -5.16 6.74 -3.57
N ILE A 100 -6.40 6.23 -3.60
CA ILE A 100 -7.20 6.16 -4.83
C ILE A 100 -7.55 7.56 -5.37
N GLY A 101 -7.84 8.53 -4.48
CA GLY A 101 -8.09 9.92 -4.85
C GLY A 101 -6.88 10.57 -5.55
N VAL A 102 -5.66 10.33 -5.03
CA VAL A 102 -4.41 10.85 -5.63
C VAL A 102 -4.13 10.18 -6.98
N ILE A 103 -4.35 8.87 -7.09
CA ILE A 103 -4.20 8.13 -8.37
C ILE A 103 -5.05 8.78 -9.46
N PHE A 104 -6.29 9.15 -9.13
CA PHE A 104 -7.23 9.71 -10.09
C PHE A 104 -6.96 11.16 -10.45
N TYR A 105 -6.67 12.01 -9.46
CA TYR A 105 -6.51 13.44 -9.71
C TYR A 105 -5.23 13.76 -10.49
N VAL A 106 -4.19 12.94 -10.35
CA VAL A 106 -2.87 13.24 -10.91
C VAL A 106 -2.36 12.13 -11.82
N HIS A 107 -2.00 10.97 -11.25
CA HIS A 107 -1.60 9.73 -11.93
C HIS A 107 -1.06 8.73 -10.89
N THR A 108 -1.04 7.44 -11.23
CA THR A 108 -0.56 6.34 -10.37
C THR A 108 0.87 6.51 -9.86
N LEU A 109 1.79 7.08 -10.67
CA LEU A 109 3.18 7.30 -10.26
C LEU A 109 3.28 8.26 -9.07
N LEU A 110 2.54 9.37 -9.10
CA LEU A 110 2.58 10.35 -8.00
C LEU A 110 2.01 9.74 -6.71
N ALA A 111 0.95 8.94 -6.81
CA ALA A 111 0.41 8.22 -5.66
C ALA A 111 1.44 7.25 -5.06
N GLY A 112 2.15 6.50 -5.91
CA GLY A 112 3.24 5.63 -5.49
C GLY A 112 4.36 6.37 -4.77
N ILE A 113 4.79 7.53 -5.30
CA ILE A 113 5.81 8.38 -4.67
C ILE A 113 5.32 8.93 -3.32
N ILE A 114 4.08 9.40 -3.23
CA ILE A 114 3.52 9.90 -1.97
C ILE A 114 3.49 8.78 -0.93
N ILE A 115 3.01 7.59 -1.27
CA ILE A 115 2.98 6.43 -0.37
C ILE A 115 4.42 6.03 0.04
N ALA A 116 5.35 5.98 -0.92
CA ALA A 116 6.75 5.69 -0.68
C ALA A 116 7.43 6.68 0.28
N VAL A 117 7.05 7.96 0.24
CA VAL A 117 7.53 8.99 1.17
C VAL A 117 6.82 8.92 2.52
N PHE A 118 5.56 8.47 2.57
CA PHE A 118 4.84 8.26 3.83
C PHE A 118 5.49 7.16 4.68
N ILE A 119 5.96 6.07 4.08
CA ILE A 119 6.60 4.94 4.77
C ILE A 119 7.74 5.39 5.72
N PRO A 120 8.80 6.07 5.25
CA PRO A 120 9.88 6.50 6.13
C PRO A 120 9.46 7.59 7.12
N ILE A 121 8.47 8.43 6.77
CA ILE A 121 7.92 9.42 7.70
C ILE A 121 7.28 8.71 8.89
N THR A 122 6.48 7.66 8.64
CA THR A 122 5.87 6.85 9.71
C THR A 122 6.90 6.11 10.55
N GLU A 123 7.99 5.63 9.96
CA GLU A 123 9.10 5.02 10.70
C GLU A 123 9.77 6.03 11.64
N VAL A 124 10.11 7.22 11.15
CA VAL A 124 10.73 8.28 11.96
C VAL A 124 9.79 8.74 13.08
N LEU A 125 8.50 8.92 12.80
CA LEU A 125 7.49 9.23 13.82
C LEU A 125 7.41 8.14 14.88
N SER A 126 7.48 6.87 14.49
CA SER A 126 7.47 5.74 15.41
C SER A 126 8.70 5.77 16.33
N VAL A 127 9.89 6.07 15.80
CA VAL A 127 11.11 6.21 16.62
C VAL A 127 10.98 7.35 17.63
N VAL A 128 10.49 8.50 17.20
CA VAL A 128 10.37 9.70 18.05
C VAL A 128 9.31 9.52 19.14
N PHE A 129 8.16 8.93 18.81
CA PHE A 129 7.05 8.77 19.76
C PHE A 129 7.19 7.55 20.69
N LEU A 130 7.65 6.40 20.18
CA LEU A 130 7.78 5.19 21.00
C LEU A 130 9.10 5.11 21.77
N HIS A 131 10.06 6.01 21.52
CA HIS A 131 11.37 6.02 22.18
C HIS A 131 12.07 4.64 22.19
N GLU A 132 11.82 3.83 21.16
CA GLU A 132 12.44 2.50 21.06
C GLU A 132 13.97 2.64 20.93
N LYS A 133 14.71 1.71 21.56
CA LYS A 133 16.16 1.59 21.38
C LYS A 133 16.45 1.17 19.94
N PHE A 134 16.63 2.15 19.07
CA PHE A 134 17.04 1.94 17.69
C PHE A 134 18.51 1.50 17.66
N SER A 135 18.73 0.20 17.45
CA SER A 135 20.07 -0.32 17.18
C SER A 135 20.59 0.28 15.88
N SER A 136 21.90 0.56 15.82
CA SER A 136 22.56 1.17 14.66
C SER A 136 22.32 0.38 13.36
N GLU A 137 22.14 -0.95 13.42
CA GLU A 137 21.84 -1.76 12.24
C GLU A 137 20.44 -1.46 11.65
N LYS A 138 19.43 -1.18 12.48
CA LYS A 138 18.07 -0.84 12.03
C LYS A 138 18.04 0.53 11.35
N GLY A 139 18.83 1.48 11.86
CA GLY A 139 19.00 2.80 11.24
C GLY A 139 19.65 2.74 9.87
N VAL A 140 20.69 1.92 9.70
CA VAL A 140 21.35 1.72 8.40
C VAL A 140 20.40 1.04 7.40
N ALA A 141 19.64 0.03 7.83
CA ALA A 141 18.62 -0.60 7.00
C ALA A 141 17.54 0.38 6.54
N LEU A 142 17.09 1.27 7.43
CA LEU A 142 16.14 2.33 7.11
C LEU A 142 16.69 3.27 6.03
N VAL A 143 17.93 3.76 6.21
CA VAL A 143 18.60 4.67 5.25
C VAL A 143 18.79 3.98 3.89
N LEU A 144 19.16 2.71 3.87
CA LEU A 144 19.31 1.94 2.62
C LEU A 144 17.97 1.72 1.92
N SER A 145 16.89 1.44 2.67
CA SER A 145 15.56 1.31 2.09
C SER A 145 15.04 2.63 1.50
N LEU A 146 15.32 3.74 2.19
CA LEU A 146 15.05 5.10 1.75
C LEU A 146 15.81 5.45 0.47
N TRP A 147 17.10 5.14 0.43
CA TRP A 147 17.94 5.34 -0.75
C TRP A 147 17.46 4.52 -1.94
N GLY A 148 17.08 3.25 -1.71
CA GLY A 148 16.53 2.38 -2.73
C GLY A 148 15.22 2.90 -3.31
N LEU A 149 14.27 3.31 -2.45
CA LEU A 149 13.00 3.89 -2.86
C LEU A 149 13.19 5.20 -3.65
N ALA A 150 14.10 6.06 -3.21
CA ALA A 150 14.41 7.31 -3.91
C ALA A 150 15.04 7.05 -5.28
N SER A 151 15.96 6.09 -5.38
CA SER A 151 16.61 5.73 -6.65
C SER A 151 15.63 5.10 -7.64
N TYR A 152 14.75 4.20 -7.18
CA TYR A 152 13.70 3.59 -8.00
C TYR A 152 12.70 4.64 -8.51
N SER A 153 12.20 5.51 -7.61
CA SER A 153 11.25 6.57 -7.96
C SER A 153 11.83 7.56 -8.97
N TYR A 154 13.12 7.89 -8.83
CA TYR A 154 13.82 8.77 -9.77
C TYR A 154 14.01 8.11 -11.16
N GLY A 155 14.29 6.80 -11.18
CA GLY A 155 14.36 6.00 -12.40
C GLY A 155 13.03 5.98 -13.15
N GLU A 156 11.94 5.59 -12.48
CA GLU A 156 10.60 5.57 -13.09
C GLU A 156 10.13 6.96 -13.54
N TYR A 157 10.42 8.02 -12.77
CA TYR A 157 10.08 9.40 -13.18
C TYR A 157 10.82 9.81 -14.45
N THR A 158 12.08 9.41 -14.59
CA THR A 158 12.91 9.71 -15.76
C THR A 158 12.43 8.93 -16.99
N ASP A 159 12.13 7.64 -16.84
CA ASP A 159 11.61 6.80 -17.92
C ASP A 159 10.21 7.22 -18.36
N ALA A 160 9.31 7.54 -17.41
CA ALA A 160 7.98 8.05 -17.73
C ALA A 160 8.05 9.36 -18.52
N LYS A 161 9.01 10.24 -18.19
CA LYS A 161 9.24 11.51 -18.90
C LYS A 161 9.87 11.30 -20.29
N ALA A 162 10.74 10.31 -20.44
CA ALA A 162 11.33 9.91 -21.72
C ALA A 162 10.27 9.33 -22.66
N ASN A 163 9.41 8.43 -22.17
CA ASN A 163 8.30 7.86 -22.94
C ASN A 163 7.26 8.91 -23.34
N LYS A 164 6.92 9.87 -22.45
CA LYS A 164 6.02 10.98 -22.81
C LYS A 164 6.59 11.87 -23.92
N ARG A 165 7.90 12.12 -23.91
CA ARG A 165 8.59 12.89 -24.97
C ARG A 165 8.62 12.12 -26.29
N ALA A 166 8.95 10.84 -26.26
CA ALA A 166 8.96 9.99 -27.45
C ALA A 166 7.57 9.88 -28.10
N ALA A 167 6.50 9.74 -27.30
CA ALA A 167 5.12 9.73 -27.79
C ALA A 167 4.73 11.07 -28.46
N SER A 168 5.10 12.21 -27.84
CA SER A 168 4.84 13.54 -28.40
C SER A 168 5.60 13.82 -29.71
N GLN A 169 6.80 13.26 -29.87
CA GLN A 169 7.59 13.35 -31.09
C GLN A 169 7.06 12.43 -32.19
N ALA A 170 6.56 11.23 -31.84
CA ALA A 170 5.90 10.33 -32.78
C ALA A 170 4.59 10.91 -33.32
N GLU A 171 3.74 11.52 -32.48
CA GLU A 171 2.52 12.21 -32.93
C GLU A 171 2.84 13.45 -33.78
N ALA A 172 3.84 14.25 -33.41
CA ALA A 172 4.25 15.40 -34.22
C ALA A 172 4.82 15.02 -35.59
N SER A 173 5.42 13.83 -35.71
CA SER A 173 5.94 13.29 -36.98
C SER A 173 4.83 12.74 -37.88
N LEU A 174 3.73 12.25 -37.30
CA LEU A 174 2.59 11.67 -38.02
C LEU A 174 1.60 12.74 -38.53
N VAL A 175 1.60 13.92 -37.93
CA VAL A 175 0.82 15.10 -38.39
C VAL A 175 1.54 15.88 -39.51
N LEU A 176 2.83 15.63 -39.71
CA LEU A 176 3.68 16.30 -40.72
C LEU A 176 3.87 15.48 -42.01
N VAL A 177 3.22 14.32 -42.13
CA VAL A 177 3.13 13.47 -43.34
C VAL A 177 1.69 13.52 -43.86
#